data_AF-A0A4Q7EGH6-F1
#
_entry.id   AF-A0A4Q7EGH6-F1
#
_cell.length_a   1.000
_cell.length_b   1.000
_cell.length_c   1.000
_cell.angle_alpha   90.00
_cell.angle_beta   90.00
_cell.angle_gamma   90.00
#
_symmetry.space_group_name_H-M   'P 1'
#
loop_
_entity.id
_entity.type
_entity.pdbx_description
1 polymer ?
#
loop_
_entity_poly.entity_id
_entity_poly.type
_entity_poly.pdbx_seq_one_letter_code
_entity_poly.pdbx_strand_id
1 'polypeptide(L)'
;MTSVDAAALRARNLLIALFGAFCGLDIVLVTLAGDAWAIGRVLLNIGVMVFVLRGRKWAKWLLIVLMGLSAFALIALLLLLGAELSSVLVVGSWILVALSILIPVYLVTNVDLKRYLAQQRQLRAQS
;
A
#
# COMPACT_ATOMS: atom_id res chain seq x y z
N MET A 1 8.45 -28.13 4.79
CA MET A 1 8.80 -26.70 4.69
C MET A 1 9.81 -26.56 3.58
N THR A 2 9.33 -26.34 2.36
CA THR A 2 10.21 -26.22 1.19
C THR A 2 10.74 -24.80 1.10
N SER A 3 11.87 -24.58 0.43
CA SER A 3 12.46 -23.24 0.21
C SER A 3 11.46 -22.22 -0.38
N VAL A 4 10.43 -22.72 -1.09
CA VAL A 4 9.31 -21.96 -1.65
C VAL A 4 8.45 -21.33 -0.56
N ASP A 5 8.23 -22.01 0.57
CA ASP A 5 7.45 -21.49 1.70
C ASP A 5 8.18 -20.30 2.36
N ALA A 6 9.51 -20.38 2.49
CA ALA A 6 10.32 -19.33 3.10
C ALA A 6 10.38 -18.07 2.21
N ALA A 7 10.54 -18.24 0.90
CA ALA A 7 10.53 -17.14 -0.06
C ALA A 7 9.17 -16.42 -0.10
N ALA A 8 8.07 -17.18 -0.09
CA ALA A 8 6.70 -16.66 -0.01
C ALA A 8 6.46 -15.87 1.28
N LEU A 9 6.92 -16.38 2.43
CA LEU A 9 6.82 -15.68 3.72
C LEU A 9 7.61 -14.37 3.71
N ARG A 10 8.82 -14.40 3.16
CA ARG A 10 9.68 -13.21 3.03
C ARG A 10 9.02 -12.15 2.16
N ALA A 11 8.48 -12.55 1.01
CA ALA A 11 7.79 -11.65 0.10
C ALA A 11 6.58 -10.99 0.76
N ARG A 12 5.81 -11.75 1.55
CA ARG A 12 4.69 -11.24 2.35
C ARG A 12 5.15 -10.24 3.40
N ASN A 13 6.18 -10.57 4.18
CA ASN A 13 6.68 -9.68 5.23
C ASN A 13 7.22 -8.38 4.65
N LEU A 14 7.88 -8.44 3.48
CA LEU A 14 8.36 -7.25 2.79
C LEU A 14 7.19 -6.39 2.27
N LEU A 15 6.13 -6.99 1.73
CA LEU A 15 4.92 -6.27 1.35
C LEU A 15 4.27 -5.57 2.57
N ILE A 16 4.18 -6.27 3.70
CA ILE A 16 3.64 -5.71 4.96
C ILE A 16 4.53 -4.58 5.46
N ALA A 17 5.86 -4.73 5.38
CA ALA A 17 6.81 -3.69 5.79
C ALA A 17 6.69 -2.44 4.90
N LEU A 18 6.65 -2.59 3.58
CA LEU A 18 6.43 -1.48 2.64
C LEU A 18 5.09 -0.77 2.90
N PHE A 19 4.03 -1.54 3.11
CA PHE A 19 2.72 -0.99 3.39
C PHE A 19 2.66 -0.31 4.77
N GLY A 20 3.33 -0.88 5.78
CA GLY A 20 3.45 -0.28 7.11
C GLY A 20 4.23 1.04 7.07
N ALA A 21 5.32 1.10 6.29
CA ALA A 21 6.07 2.34 6.06
C ALA A 21 5.20 3.39 5.36
N PHE A 22 4.44 2.99 4.33
CA PHE A 22 3.47 3.87 3.67
C PHE A 22 2.43 4.40 4.66
N CYS A 23 1.77 3.55 5.44
CA CYS A 23 0.76 3.97 6.41
C CYS A 23 1.36 4.88 7.50
N GLY A 24 2.55 4.56 8.02
CA GLY A 24 3.21 5.38 9.03
C GLY A 24 3.52 6.79 8.50
N LEU A 25 4.06 6.87 7.29
CA LEU A 25 4.34 8.15 6.64
C LEU A 25 3.06 8.92 6.30
N ASP A 26 2.01 8.23 5.83
CA ASP A 26 0.69 8.84 5.55
C ASP A 26 0.10 9.44 6.83
N ILE A 27 0.10 8.71 7.95
CA ILE A 27 -0.36 9.23 9.24
C ILE A 27 0.44 10.47 9.67
N VAL A 28 1.77 10.44 9.57
CA VAL A 28 2.61 11.59 9.92
C VAL A 28 2.25 12.81 9.05
N LEU A 29 2.16 12.65 7.74
CA LEU A 29 1.76 13.73 6.81
C LEU A 29 0.36 14.26 7.14
N VAL A 30 -0.59 13.38 7.42
CA VAL A 30 -1.97 13.71 7.74
C VAL A 30 -2.08 14.50 9.04
N THR A 31 -1.35 14.09 10.08
CA THR A 31 -1.32 14.81 11.36
C THR A 31 -0.68 16.19 11.22
N LEU A 32 0.38 16.32 10.41
CA LEU A 32 1.01 17.60 10.11
C LEU A 32 0.12 18.52 9.27
N ALA A 33 -0.66 17.98 8.35
CA ALA A 33 -1.59 18.73 7.52
C ALA A 33 -2.93 19.03 8.22
N GLY A 34 -3.21 18.41 9.36
CA GLY A 34 -4.47 18.57 10.11
C GLY A 34 -5.70 17.96 9.41
N ASP A 35 -5.51 17.04 8.47
CA ASP A 35 -6.60 16.47 7.66
C ASP A 35 -7.24 15.24 8.33
N ALA A 36 -8.27 15.47 9.16
CA ALA A 36 -8.99 14.39 9.83
C ALA A 36 -9.63 13.37 8.87
N TRP A 37 -9.96 13.77 7.63
CA TRP A 37 -10.56 12.88 6.63
C TRP A 37 -9.58 11.83 6.11
N ALA A 38 -8.29 12.15 6.11
CA ALA A 38 -7.27 11.23 5.63
C ALA A 38 -7.02 10.05 6.59
N ILE A 39 -7.42 10.13 7.86
CA ILE A 39 -7.39 8.99 8.79
C ILE A 39 -8.31 7.87 8.31
N GLY A 40 -9.51 8.22 7.80
CA GLY A 40 -10.45 7.25 7.22
C GLY A 40 -9.86 6.52 6.01
N ARG A 41 -9.10 7.22 5.17
CA ARG A 41 -8.38 6.65 4.03
C ARG A 41 -7.32 5.64 4.47
N VAL A 42 -6.55 5.96 5.51
CA VAL A 42 -5.52 5.04 6.06
C VAL A 42 -6.19 3.76 6.59
N LEU A 43 -7.26 3.88 7.36
CA LEU A 43 -8.00 2.72 7.88
C LEU A 43 -8.59 1.86 6.75
N LEU A 44 -9.15 2.49 5.72
CA LEU A 44 -9.66 1.79 4.53
C LEU A 44 -8.53 1.00 3.86
N ASN A 45 -7.39 1.62 3.62
CA ASN A 45 -6.23 0.97 3.02
C ASN A 45 -5.78 -0.25 3.84
N ILE A 46 -5.74 -0.14 5.18
CA ILE A 46 -5.41 -1.26 6.08
C ILE A 46 -6.42 -2.40 5.91
N GLY A 47 -7.72 -2.10 5.91
CA GLY A 47 -8.77 -3.11 5.71
C GLY A 47 -8.64 -3.82 4.37
N VAL A 48 -8.39 -3.07 3.29
CA VAL A 48 -8.17 -3.63 1.94
C VAL A 48 -6.93 -4.52 1.91
N MET A 49 -5.85 -4.11 2.56
CA MET A 49 -4.62 -4.91 2.67
C MET A 49 -4.86 -6.25 3.36
N VAL A 50 -5.68 -6.29 4.40
CA VAL A 50 -6.09 -7.56 5.04
C VAL A 50 -6.82 -8.46 4.05
N PHE A 51 -7.70 -7.92 3.20
CA PHE A 51 -8.36 -8.70 2.15
C PHE A 51 -7.40 -9.16 1.05
N VAL A 52 -6.37 -8.37 0.73
CA VAL A 52 -5.30 -8.76 -0.21
C VAL A 52 -4.54 -9.95 0.35
N LEU A 53 -4.08 -9.89 1.61
CA LEU A 53 -3.35 -10.99 2.26
C LEU A 53 -4.19 -12.26 2.39
N ARG A 54 -5.50 -12.12 2.47
CA ARG A 54 -6.50 -13.20 2.43
C ARG A 54 -6.70 -13.84 1.04
N GLY A 55 -6.01 -13.34 0.01
CA GLY A 55 -6.03 -13.90 -1.34
C GLY A 55 -7.15 -13.38 -2.25
N ARG A 56 -7.98 -12.41 -1.82
CA ARG A 56 -9.10 -11.91 -2.64
C ARG A 56 -8.60 -11.16 -3.88
N LYS A 57 -8.95 -11.66 -5.08
CA LYS A 57 -8.55 -11.05 -6.37
C LYS A 57 -9.04 -9.60 -6.51
N TRP A 58 -10.30 -9.35 -6.15
CA TRP A 58 -10.91 -8.01 -6.19
C TRP A 58 -10.17 -6.99 -5.31
N ALA A 59 -9.71 -7.41 -4.13
CA ALA A 59 -9.00 -6.55 -3.19
C ALA A 59 -7.64 -6.09 -3.73
N LYS A 60 -6.97 -6.91 -4.55
CA LYS A 60 -5.73 -6.51 -5.21
C LYS A 60 -5.96 -5.35 -6.17
N TRP A 61 -6.99 -5.43 -7.00
CA TRP A 61 -7.34 -4.33 -7.93
C TRP A 61 -7.78 -3.09 -7.17
N LEU A 62 -8.58 -3.27 -6.11
CA LEU A 62 -9.01 -2.18 -5.25
C LEU A 62 -7.81 -1.45 -4.62
N LEU A 63 -6.81 -2.18 -4.10
CA LEU A 63 -5.60 -1.58 -3.53
C LEU A 63 -4.80 -0.79 -4.57
N ILE A 64 -4.67 -1.31 -5.79
CA ILE A 64 -3.99 -0.62 -6.90
C ILE A 64 -4.69 0.69 -7.22
N VAL A 65 -6.02 0.67 -7.33
CA VAL A 65 -6.82 1.87 -7.62
C VAL A 65 -6.71 2.88 -6.48
N LEU A 66 -6.83 2.45 -5.22
CA LEU A 66 -6.74 3.34 -4.06
C LEU A 66 -5.35 3.99 -3.94
N MET A 67 -4.28 3.22 -4.16
CA MET A 67 -2.92 3.75 -4.16
C MET A 67 -2.69 4.72 -5.32
N GLY A 68 -3.18 4.40 -6.53
CA GLY A 68 -3.10 5.30 -7.68
C GLY A 68 -3.87 6.60 -7.47
N LEU A 69 -5.07 6.53 -6.89
CA LEU A 69 -5.86 7.71 -6.53
C LEU A 69 -5.14 8.57 -5.48
N SER A 70 -4.52 7.92 -4.49
CA SER A 70 -3.73 8.62 -3.47
C SER A 70 -2.52 9.33 -4.07
N ALA A 71 -1.80 8.66 -4.98
CA ALA A 71 -0.67 9.24 -5.70
C ALA A 71 -1.09 10.47 -6.52
N PHE A 72 -2.20 10.35 -7.26
CA PHE A 72 -2.73 11.45 -8.07
C PHE A 72 -3.15 12.64 -7.20
N ALA A 73 -3.83 12.39 -6.09
CA ALA A 73 -4.23 13.44 -5.15
C ALA A 73 -3.02 14.16 -4.53
N LEU A 74 -1.96 13.42 -4.17
CA LEU A 74 -0.73 14.02 -3.64
C LEU A 74 -0.02 14.88 -4.69
N ILE A 75 0.07 14.41 -5.93
CA ILE A 75 0.67 15.18 -7.02
C ILE A 75 -0.15 16.44 -7.29
N ALA A 76 -1.48 16.34 -7.32
CA ALA A 76 -2.36 17.49 -7.48
C ALA A 76 -2.17 18.51 -6.35
N LEU A 77 -2.06 18.05 -5.10
CA LEU A 77 -1.80 18.91 -3.95
C LEU A 77 -0.44 19.60 -4.05
N LEU A 78 0.60 18.86 -4.46
CA LEU A 78 1.95 19.41 -4.66
C LEU A 78 1.98 20.46 -5.77
N LEU A 79 1.21 20.30 -6.84
CA LEU A 79 1.11 21.29 -7.91
C LEU A 79 0.31 22.52 -7.48
N LEU A 80 -0.75 22.33 -6.70
CA LEU A 80 -1.65 23.41 -6.30
C LEU A 80 -1.09 24.26 -5.15
N LEU A 81 -0.46 23.63 -4.15
CA LEU A 81 0.02 24.27 -2.92
C LEU A 81 1.55 24.20 -2.76
N GLY A 82 2.28 23.74 -3.78
CA GLY A 82 3.73 23.49 -3.70
C GLY A 82 4.58 24.65 -3.19
N ALA A 83 4.15 25.89 -3.42
CA ALA A 83 4.85 27.09 -2.98
C ALA A 83 4.66 27.43 -1.49
N GLU A 84 3.58 26.95 -0.86
CA GLU A 84 3.24 27.23 0.55
C GLU A 84 3.48 26.03 1.48
N LEU A 85 3.77 24.85 0.92
CA LEU A 85 4.04 23.65 1.68
C LEU A 85 5.44 23.70 2.31
N SER A 86 5.50 23.37 3.61
CA SER A 86 6.78 23.14 4.30
C SER A 86 7.62 22.10 3.55
N SER A 87 8.94 22.31 3.46
CA SER A 87 9.86 21.40 2.78
C SER A 87 9.74 19.95 3.28
N VAL A 88 9.37 19.77 4.55
CA VAL A 88 9.12 18.45 5.16
C VAL A 88 7.90 17.76 4.53
N LEU A 89 6.80 18.49 4.30
CA LEU A 89 5.60 17.95 3.64
C LEU A 89 5.88 17.64 2.18
N VAL A 90 6.65 18.47 1.48
CA VAL A 90 7.00 18.24 0.07
C VAL A 90 7.81 16.94 -0.06
N VAL A 91 8.91 16.82 0.70
CA VAL A 91 9.76 15.62 0.65
C VAL A 91 8.98 14.38 1.11
N GLY A 92 8.20 14.48 2.18
CA GLY A 92 7.36 13.39 2.67
C GLY A 92 6.34 12.93 1.63
N SER A 93 5.68 13.86 0.95
CA SER A 93 4.69 13.56 -0.09
C SER A 93 5.32 12.85 -1.30
N TRP A 94 6.52 13.26 -1.72
CA TRP A 94 7.25 12.57 -2.80
C TRP A 94 7.60 11.13 -2.43
N ILE A 95 8.04 10.89 -1.20
CA ILE A 95 8.31 9.53 -0.70
C ILE A 95 7.01 8.71 -0.68
N LEU A 96 5.90 9.32 -0.23
CA LEU A 96 4.59 8.66 -0.20
C LEU A 96 4.10 8.29 -1.61
N VAL A 97 4.31 9.17 -2.59
CA VAL A 97 4.03 8.90 -4.01
C VAL A 97 4.88 7.72 -4.51
N ALA A 98 6.19 7.72 -4.23
CA ALA A 98 7.06 6.61 -4.62
C ALA A 98 6.60 5.27 -4.02
N LEU A 99 6.25 5.25 -2.72
CA LEU A 99 5.72 4.06 -2.04
C LEU A 99 4.37 3.61 -2.61
N SER A 100 3.48 4.56 -2.92
CA SER A 100 2.16 4.28 -3.51
C SER A 100 2.25 3.60 -4.87
N ILE A 101 3.33 3.81 -5.62
CA ILE A 101 3.60 3.13 -6.90
C ILE A 101 4.34 1.82 -6.65
N LEU A 102 5.33 1.81 -5.75
CA LEU A 102 6.17 0.66 -5.47
C LEU A 102 5.37 -0.54 -4.93
N ILE A 103 4.43 -0.32 -4.02
CA ILE A 103 3.58 -1.37 -3.43
C ILE A 103 2.77 -2.12 -4.51
N PRO A 104 1.95 -1.46 -5.36
CA PRO A 104 1.19 -2.15 -6.39
C PRO A 104 2.10 -2.78 -7.47
N VAL A 105 3.21 -2.15 -7.83
CA VAL A 105 4.19 -2.74 -8.75
C VAL A 105 4.73 -4.05 -8.15
N TYR A 106 5.23 -4.03 -6.90
CA TYR A 106 5.73 -5.21 -6.21
C TYR A 106 4.66 -6.31 -6.09
N LEU A 107 3.41 -5.93 -5.81
CA LEU A 107 2.27 -6.83 -5.75
C LEU A 107 1.95 -7.52 -7.10
N VAL A 108 2.29 -6.87 -8.22
CA VAL A 108 2.04 -7.37 -9.58
C VAL A 108 3.25 -8.10 -10.16
N THR A 109 4.47 -7.76 -9.77
CA THR A 109 5.69 -8.33 -10.36
C THR A 109 6.21 -9.53 -9.57
N ASN A 110 6.09 -9.56 -8.25
CA ASN A 110 6.71 -10.59 -7.43
C ASN A 110 6.03 -11.98 -7.60
N VAL A 111 6.81 -12.96 -8.08
CA VAL A 111 6.34 -14.32 -8.38
C VAL A 111 6.03 -15.12 -7.11
N ASP A 112 6.84 -14.97 -6.05
CA ASP A 112 6.64 -15.69 -4.79
C ASP A 112 5.39 -15.20 -4.05
N LEU A 113 5.14 -13.90 -4.11
CA LEU A 113 3.91 -13.31 -3.57
C LEU A 113 2.67 -13.78 -4.34
N LYS A 114 2.76 -13.92 -5.68
CA LYS A 114 1.67 -14.50 -6.49
C LYS A 114 1.39 -15.94 -6.10
N ARG A 115 2.42 -16.74 -5.88
CA ARG A 115 2.30 -18.13 -5.42
C ARG A 115 1.63 -18.21 -4.05
N TYR A 116 2.07 -17.39 -3.10
CA TYR A 116 1.44 -17.27 -1.78
C TYR A 116 -0.07 -16.95 -1.88
N LEU A 117 -0.41 -15.94 -2.68
CA LEU A 117 -1.81 -15.54 -2.87
C LEU A 117 -2.64 -16.60 -3.60
N ALA A 118 -2.04 -17.37 -4.51
CA ALA A 118 -2.72 -18.47 -5.17
C ALA A 118 -3.01 -19.63 -4.20
N GLN A 119 -2.05 -19.99 -3.35
CA GLN A 119 -2.21 -21.02 -2.32
C GLN A 119 -3.31 -20.64 -1.31
N GLN A 120 -3.33 -19.38 -0.85
CA GLN A 120 -4.38 -18.88 0.03
C GLN A 120 -5.78 -18.93 -0.60
N ARG A 121 -5.89 -18.78 -1.93
CA ARG A 121 -7.19 -18.94 -2.62
C ARG A 121 -7.64 -20.38 -2.64
N GLN A 122 -6.73 -21.33 -2.84
CA GLN A 122 -7.06 -22.76 -2.87
C GLN A 122 -7.53 -23.24 -1.50
N LEU A 123 -6.83 -22.87 -0.42
CA LEU A 123 -7.23 -23.20 0.94
C LEU A 123 -8.63 -22.69 1.28
N ARG A 124 -8.99 -21.50 0.79
CA ARG A 124 -10.32 -20.91 0.97
C ARG A 124 -11.40 -21.55 0.07
N ALA A 125 -11.04 -22.08 -1.09
CA ALA A 125 -11.98 -22.78 -1.96
C ALA A 125 -12.37 -24.16 -1.43
N GLN A 126 -11.58 -24.71 -0.49
CA GLN A 126 -11.81 -25.98 0.18
C GLN A 126 -12.53 -25.85 1.53
N SER A 127 -12.73 -24.62 2.03
CA SER A 127 -13.44 -24.29 3.27
C SER A 127 -14.82 -23.74 3.00
#